data_AF-E3LF47-F1
#
_entry.id   AF-E3LF47-F1
#
_cell.length_a   1.000
_cell.length_b   1.000
_cell.length_c   1.000
_cell.angle_alpha   90.00
_cell.angle_beta   90.00
_cell.angle_gamma   90.00
#
_symmetry.space_group_name_H-M   'P 1'
#
loop_
_entity.id
_entity.type
_entity.pdbx_description
1 polymer ?
#
loop_
_entity_poly.entity_id
_entity_poly.type
_entity_poly.pdbx_seq_one_letter_code
_entity_poly.pdbx_strand_id
1 'polypeptide(L)'
;MDILNSNVKYAFIQSCEQENFCISVSNHLLSSTSIESQTLNSSQKVNNSPVLERFKSVLIIPLPEVEFIRFEQSLEGRRYKYFDMVAVYKDYSIKPTSIYAISETYMEKTKLWFESCDIFYIEGDLQINWPLVLKTVMQDVEGFFNDGGWLKFFETLNPDSSDENIGESDH
;
A
#
# COMPACT_ATOMS: atom_id res chain seq x y z
N MET A 1 8.68 10.19 18.14
CA MET A 1 9.01 10.94 16.92
C MET A 1 7.72 11.48 16.37
N ASP A 2 7.62 12.80 16.19
CA ASP A 2 6.43 13.43 15.62
C ASP A 2 6.42 13.17 14.11
N ILE A 3 5.50 12.30 13.66
CA ILE A 3 5.24 12.02 12.24
C ILE A 3 5.00 13.33 11.48
N LEU A 4 4.46 14.34 12.17
CA LEU A 4 4.12 15.67 11.65
C LEU A 4 5.33 16.54 11.26
N ASN A 5 6.53 16.24 11.75
CA ASN A 5 7.75 17.01 11.50
C ASN A 5 8.81 16.21 10.73
N SER A 6 8.40 15.09 10.14
CA SER A 6 9.29 14.18 9.43
C SER A 6 9.39 14.54 7.96
N ASN A 7 10.60 14.56 7.38
CA ASN A 7 10.80 14.63 5.93
C ASN A 7 10.49 13.31 5.22
N VAL A 8 9.86 12.36 5.93
CA VAL A 8 9.50 11.03 5.44
C VAL A 8 8.16 11.09 4.75
N LYS A 9 8.09 10.58 3.52
CA LYS A 9 6.82 10.36 2.81
C LYS A 9 6.09 9.17 3.44
N TYR A 10 4.81 9.34 3.76
CA TYR A 10 3.94 8.27 4.25
C TYR A 10 2.77 8.07 3.29
N ALA A 11 2.35 6.82 3.10
CA ALA A 11 1.08 6.52 2.45
C ALA A 11 -0.01 6.47 3.52
N PHE A 12 -1.05 7.28 3.38
CA PHE A 12 -2.27 7.18 4.18
C PHE A 12 -3.36 6.55 3.35
N ILE A 13 -3.82 5.39 3.81
CA ILE A 13 -4.91 4.65 3.18
C ILE A 13 -6.11 4.65 4.11
N GLN A 14 -7.23 5.14 3.59
CA GLN A 14 -8.49 5.20 4.33
C GLN A 14 -9.56 4.37 3.62
N SER A 15 -10.11 3.36 4.28
CA SER A 15 -11.25 2.59 3.77
C SER A 15 -12.52 3.44 3.81
N CYS A 16 -12.95 3.99 2.67
CA CYS A 16 -14.19 4.77 2.53
C CYS A 16 -15.37 3.86 2.17
N GLU A 17 -16.55 4.10 2.75
CA GLU A 17 -17.80 3.41 2.35
C GLU A 17 -18.31 3.85 0.97
N GLN A 18 -17.76 4.94 0.42
CA GLN A 18 -17.92 5.31 -0.98
C GLN A 18 -16.76 4.70 -1.78
N GLU A 19 -17.01 4.29 -3.02
CA GLU A 19 -16.13 3.58 -3.98
C GLU A 19 -14.73 4.23 -4.25
N ASN A 20 -14.33 5.21 -3.46
CA ASN A 20 -13.10 5.97 -3.54
C ASN A 20 -12.06 5.48 -2.53
N PHE A 21 -11.10 4.71 -3.01
CA PHE A 21 -9.85 4.46 -2.30
C PHE A 21 -8.98 5.71 -2.40
N CYS A 22 -8.79 6.43 -1.28
CA CYS A 22 -7.91 7.59 -1.23
C CYS A 22 -6.55 7.16 -0.66
N ILE A 23 -5.54 7.10 -1.53
CA ILE A 23 -4.14 7.16 -1.14
C ILE A 23 -3.76 8.64 -1.09
N SER A 24 -3.30 9.13 0.05
CA SER A 24 -2.80 10.49 0.18
C SER A 24 -1.40 10.51 0.79
N VAL A 25 -0.57 11.45 0.31
CA VAL A 25 0.70 11.83 0.95
C VAL A 25 0.42 13.08 1.76
N SER A 26 0.68 13.04 3.07
CA SER A 26 0.63 14.25 3.88
C SER A 26 2.04 14.82 4.04
N ASN A 27 2.29 15.99 3.45
CA ASN A 27 3.43 16.85 3.80
C ASN A 27 3.01 18.09 4.62
N HIS A 28 1.72 18.42 4.70
CA HIS A 28 1.16 19.40 5.63
C HIS A 28 -0.32 19.11 5.87
N LEU A 29 -0.69 19.00 7.15
CA LEU A 29 -2.01 19.23 7.76
C LEU A 29 -3.25 18.66 7.03
N LEU A 30 -3.77 17.54 7.55
CA LEU A 30 -5.21 17.47 7.80
C LEU A 30 -5.51 18.58 8.82
N SER A 31 -6.08 19.70 8.36
CA SER A 31 -6.63 20.69 9.28
C SER A 31 -7.73 19.99 10.07
N SER A 32 -7.51 19.78 11.36
CA SER A 32 -8.56 19.48 12.30
C SER A 32 -9.55 20.64 12.25
N THR A 33 -10.66 20.46 11.55
CA THR A 33 -11.81 21.33 11.74
C THR A 33 -12.26 21.13 13.18
N SER A 34 -11.93 22.13 14.00
CA SER A 34 -12.46 22.29 15.34
C SER A 34 -13.97 22.14 15.28
N ILE A 35 -14.50 21.19 16.04
CA ILE A 35 -15.90 21.25 16.43
C ILE A 35 -15.96 22.35 17.49
N GLU A 36 -16.17 23.59 17.04
CA GLU A 36 -16.62 24.66 17.93
C GLU A 36 -18.02 24.28 18.41
N SER A 37 -18.11 23.90 19.69
CA SER A 37 -19.36 23.71 20.42
C SER A 37 -20.09 25.05 20.56
N GLN A 38 -20.81 25.49 19.52
CA GLN A 38 -21.77 26.58 19.69
C GLN A 38 -22.94 26.08 20.53
N THR A 39 -23.07 26.69 21.70
CA THR A 39 -24.11 26.42 22.69
C THR A 39 -25.44 26.98 22.16
N LEU A 40 -26.35 26.10 21.73
CA LEU A 40 -27.73 26.48 21.41
C LEU A 40 -28.62 26.25 22.64
N ASN A 41 -29.12 27.37 23.16
CA ASN A 41 -29.99 27.43 24.31
C ASN A 41 -31.37 26.78 24.05
N SER A 42 -31.81 26.05 25.09
CA SER A 42 -33.20 25.74 25.48
C SER A 42 -34.05 24.81 24.60
N SER A 43 -34.31 23.64 25.20
CA SER A 43 -35.60 22.93 25.23
C SER A 43 -35.96 22.02 24.06
N GLN A 44 -35.22 20.93 23.85
CA GLN A 44 -35.81 19.65 23.40
C GLN A 44 -35.12 18.44 24.06
N LYS A 45 -35.95 17.42 24.28
CA LYS A 45 -35.78 16.27 25.18
C LYS A 45 -34.62 15.35 24.74
N VAL A 46 -33.78 15.00 25.72
CA VAL A 46 -32.63 14.09 25.63
C VAL A 46 -33.04 12.75 25.02
N ASN A 47 -32.42 12.40 23.90
CA ASN A 47 -32.18 11.03 23.42
C ASN A 47 -30.88 11.02 22.58
N ASN A 48 -29.80 11.59 23.12
CA ASN A 48 -28.49 11.55 22.48
C ASN A 48 -27.65 10.47 23.17
N SER A 49 -27.82 9.21 22.77
CA SER A 49 -26.64 8.34 22.79
C SER A 49 -25.61 9.02 21.90
N PRO A 50 -24.36 9.24 22.35
CA PRO A 50 -23.32 9.65 21.42
C PRO A 50 -23.23 8.55 20.37
N VAL A 51 -23.66 8.87 19.14
CA VAL A 51 -23.26 8.10 17.97
C VAL A 51 -21.75 8.18 18.01
N LEU A 52 -21.12 7.09 18.48
CA LEU A 52 -19.69 6.94 18.44
C LEU A 52 -19.34 7.04 16.96
N GLU A 53 -18.93 8.22 16.50
CA GLU A 53 -18.37 8.39 15.16
C GLU A 53 -17.31 7.31 15.06
N ARG A 54 -17.60 6.31 14.22
CA ARG A 54 -16.78 5.13 14.09
C ARG A 54 -15.47 5.64 13.49
N PHE A 55 -14.45 5.85 14.32
CA PHE A 55 -13.17 6.35 13.86
C PHE A 55 -12.72 5.47 12.70
N LYS A 56 -12.69 6.08 11.51
CA LYS A 56 -12.37 5.39 10.28
C LYS A 56 -10.92 4.94 10.39
N SER A 57 -10.68 3.64 10.32
CA SER A 57 -9.33 3.09 10.45
C SER A 57 -8.45 3.67 9.33
N VAL A 58 -7.28 4.17 9.73
CA VAL A 58 -6.25 4.68 8.83
C VAL A 58 -5.11 3.68 8.85
N LEU A 59 -4.68 3.25 7.68
CA LEU A 59 -3.45 2.49 7.49
C LEU A 59 -2.34 3.46 7.06
N ILE A 60 -1.19 3.36 7.72
CA ILE A 60 -0.01 4.16 7.45
C ILE A 60 1.10 3.24 6.97
N ILE A 61 1.65 3.50 5.78
CA ILE A 61 2.82 2.78 5.25
C ILE A 61 4.01 3.75 5.21
N PRO A 62 5.11 3.49 5.93
CA PRO A 62 6.32 4.31 5.90
C PRO A 62 7.12 4.02 4.61
N LEU A 63 6.96 4.86 3.58
CA LEU A 63 7.53 4.60 2.26
C LEU A 63 9.07 4.41 2.26
N PRO A 64 9.88 5.13 3.06
CA PRO A 64 11.33 4.89 3.09
C PRO A 64 11.74 3.52 3.64
N GLU A 65 10.86 2.84 4.37
CA GLU A 65 11.10 1.50 4.91
C GLU A 65 10.63 0.41 3.96
N VAL A 66 9.89 0.76 2.90
CA VAL A 66 9.42 -0.18 1.87
C VAL A 66 10.61 -0.57 0.99
N GLU A 67 10.80 -1.88 0.81
CA GLU A 67 11.72 -2.46 -0.18
C GLU A 67 11.07 -2.41 -1.57
N PHE A 68 9.85 -2.95 -1.68
CA PHE A 68 9.04 -2.90 -2.91
C PHE A 68 7.55 -3.06 -2.61
N ILE A 69 6.74 -2.69 -3.59
CA ILE A 69 5.29 -2.99 -3.64
C ILE A 69 5.04 -4.14 -4.62
N ARG A 70 4.24 -5.12 -4.22
CA ARG A 70 3.70 -6.13 -5.14
C ARG A 70 2.23 -5.82 -5.41
N PHE A 71 1.85 -5.76 -6.67
CA PHE A 71 0.46 -5.92 -7.08
C PHE A 71 0.20 -7.39 -7.39
N GLU A 72 -0.81 -7.97 -6.75
CA GLU A 72 -1.25 -9.35 -6.99
C GLU A 72 -2.62 -9.33 -7.69
N GLN A 73 -2.94 -10.37 -8.46
CA GLN A 73 -4.09 -10.38 -9.37
C GLN A 73 -4.05 -9.18 -10.35
N SER A 74 -2.86 -8.88 -10.89
CA SER A 74 -2.59 -7.68 -11.69
C SER A 74 -1.95 -7.95 -13.05
N LEU A 75 -1.72 -9.22 -13.42
CA LEU A 75 -1.01 -9.55 -14.65
C LEU A 75 -1.75 -9.06 -15.90
N GLU A 76 -1.02 -8.41 -16.81
CA GLU A 76 -1.54 -7.88 -18.07
C GLU A 76 -2.24 -8.96 -18.92
N GLY A 77 -3.29 -8.58 -19.64
CA GLY A 77 -4.12 -9.50 -20.44
C GLY A 77 -5.15 -10.31 -19.64
N ARG A 78 -5.09 -10.29 -18.30
CA ARG A 78 -6.16 -10.78 -17.42
C ARG A 78 -7.13 -9.64 -17.09
N ARG A 79 -8.42 -9.96 -16.98
CA ARG A 79 -9.49 -8.99 -16.66
C ARG A 79 -9.93 -9.15 -15.21
N TYR A 80 -9.11 -8.67 -14.29
CA TYR A 80 -9.44 -8.64 -12.86
C TYR A 80 -10.14 -7.34 -12.52
N LYS A 81 -11.35 -7.43 -11.96
CA LYS A 81 -12.09 -6.24 -11.47
C LYS A 81 -11.44 -5.58 -10.26
N TYR A 82 -10.60 -6.34 -9.57
CA TYR A 82 -9.91 -5.93 -8.37
C TYR A 82 -8.50 -6.51 -8.35
N PHE A 83 -7.58 -5.80 -7.71
CA PHE A 83 -6.23 -6.26 -7.43
C PHE A 83 -5.92 -6.16 -5.94
N ASP A 84 -4.91 -6.89 -5.50
CA ASP A 84 -4.37 -6.75 -4.15
C ASP A 84 -3.02 -6.04 -4.22
N MET A 85 -2.64 -5.41 -3.11
CA MET A 85 -1.36 -4.73 -2.97
C MET A 85 -0.67 -5.21 -1.69
N VAL A 86 0.62 -5.50 -1.78
CA VAL A 86 1.44 -5.89 -0.64
C VAL A 86 2.67 -5.00 -0.57
N ALA A 87 2.88 -4.33 0.55
CA ALA A 87 4.12 -3.63 0.86
C ALA A 87 5.06 -4.56 1.63
N VAL A 88 6.22 -4.85 1.03
CA VAL A 88 7.33 -5.58 1.66
C VAL A 88 8.38 -4.58 2.12
N TYR A 89 8.87 -4.75 3.34
CA TYR A 89 9.78 -3.81 3.98
C TYR A 89 11.24 -4.25 3.87
N LYS A 90 12.16 -3.29 3.94
CA LYS A 90 13.62 -3.51 3.93
C LYS A 90 14.08 -4.39 5.10
N ASP A 91 13.39 -4.26 6.24
CA ASP A 91 13.53 -5.18 7.36
C ASP A 91 12.55 -6.36 7.18
N TYR A 92 13.07 -7.50 6.70
CA TYR A 92 12.27 -8.70 6.45
C TYR A 92 11.68 -9.36 7.69
N SER A 93 12.06 -8.92 8.91
CA SER A 93 11.39 -9.34 10.14
C SER A 93 10.01 -8.70 10.32
N ILE A 94 9.76 -7.60 9.62
CA ILE A 94 8.48 -6.89 9.65
C ILE A 94 7.48 -7.62 8.75
N LYS A 95 6.30 -7.92 9.32
CA LYS A 95 5.21 -8.53 8.55
C LYS A 95 4.77 -7.57 7.42
N PRO A 96 4.67 -8.07 6.17
CA PRO A 96 4.15 -7.28 5.06
C PRO A 96 2.75 -6.74 5.31
N THR A 97 2.50 -5.57 4.75
CA THR A 97 1.19 -4.92 4.85
C THR A 97 0.41 -5.16 3.56
N SER A 98 -0.74 -5.81 3.69
CA SER A 98 -1.57 -6.19 2.56
C SER A 98 -2.87 -5.37 2.54
N ILE A 99 -3.29 -4.99 1.34
CA ILE A 99 -4.56 -4.33 1.04
C ILE A 99 -5.22 -5.16 -0.03
N TYR A 100 -6.45 -5.60 0.23
CA TYR A 100 -7.14 -6.53 -0.64
C TYR A 100 -8.28 -5.84 -1.39
N ALA A 101 -8.59 -6.39 -2.57
CA ALA A 101 -9.73 -6.02 -3.39
C ALA A 101 -9.82 -4.51 -3.73
N ILE A 102 -8.70 -3.90 -4.10
CA ILE A 102 -8.66 -2.54 -4.63
C ILE A 102 -9.24 -2.58 -6.05
N SER A 103 -10.18 -1.70 -6.39
CA SER A 103 -10.76 -1.66 -7.73
C SER A 103 -9.69 -1.44 -8.81
N GLU A 104 -9.75 -2.22 -9.89
CA GLU A 104 -8.93 -2.08 -11.11
C GLU A 104 -8.85 -0.64 -11.62
N THR A 105 -9.93 0.14 -11.45
CA THR A 105 -9.99 1.55 -11.86
C THR A 105 -8.93 2.44 -11.21
N TYR A 106 -8.37 2.02 -10.07
CA TYR A 106 -7.28 2.72 -9.38
C TYR A 106 -5.89 2.22 -9.72
N MET A 107 -5.74 1.16 -10.53
CA MET A 107 -4.45 0.51 -10.78
C MET A 107 -3.43 1.48 -11.37
N GLU A 108 -3.74 2.06 -12.53
CA GLU A 108 -2.83 2.97 -13.25
C GLU A 108 -2.44 4.17 -12.39
N LYS A 109 -3.42 4.80 -11.74
CA LYS A 109 -3.19 5.92 -10.82
C LYS A 109 -2.29 5.53 -9.64
N THR A 110 -2.44 4.32 -9.11
CA THR A 110 -1.64 3.82 -7.98
C THR A 110 -0.20 3.56 -8.41
N LYS A 111 0.01 2.96 -9.60
CA LYS A 111 1.35 2.75 -10.18
C LYS A 111 2.09 4.07 -10.39
N LEU A 112 1.49 5.01 -11.13
CA LEU A 112 2.07 6.34 -11.38
C LEU A 112 2.42 7.07 -10.08
N TRP A 113 1.62 6.89 -9.03
CA TRP A 113 1.90 7.49 -7.73
C TRP A 113 3.14 6.86 -7.06
N PHE A 114 3.29 5.54 -7.08
CA PHE A 114 4.50 4.89 -6.56
C PHE A 114 5.75 5.27 -7.36
N GLU A 115 5.66 5.38 -8.69
CA GLU A 115 6.75 5.89 -9.54
C GLU A 115 7.15 7.30 -9.11
N SER A 116 6.20 8.21 -8.91
CA SER A 116 6.47 9.58 -8.42
C SER A 116 7.08 9.63 -7.01
N CYS A 117 7.00 8.53 -6.26
CA CYS A 117 7.57 8.38 -4.94
C CYS A 117 8.93 7.66 -4.95
N ASP A 118 9.46 7.28 -6.11
CA ASP A 118 10.65 6.45 -6.29
C ASP A 118 10.54 5.08 -5.58
N ILE A 119 9.33 4.52 -5.57
CA ILE A 119 9.04 3.20 -4.99
C ILE A 119 8.93 2.17 -6.10
N PHE A 120 9.82 1.19 -6.08
CA PHE A 120 9.79 0.06 -6.99
C PHE A 120 8.53 -0.79 -6.74
N TYR A 121 7.87 -1.20 -7.83
CA TYR A 121 6.74 -2.11 -7.77
C TYR A 121 6.85 -3.20 -8.84
N ILE A 122 6.13 -4.31 -8.61
CA ILE A 122 6.09 -5.45 -9.52
C ILE A 122 4.67 -6.00 -9.57
N GLU A 123 4.29 -6.52 -10.73
CA GLU A 123 2.98 -7.12 -10.98
C GLU A 123 3.03 -8.64 -11.01
N GLY A 124 1.88 -9.26 -10.78
CA GLY A 124 1.77 -10.70 -10.67
C GLY A 124 0.35 -11.21 -10.65
N ASP A 125 0.16 -12.40 -11.21
CA ASP A 125 -1.12 -13.09 -11.17
C ASP A 125 -1.36 -13.76 -9.81
N LEU A 126 -0.30 -14.35 -9.26
CA LEU A 126 -0.35 -15.15 -8.05
C LEU A 126 -0.42 -14.31 -6.78
N GLN A 127 -1.25 -14.78 -5.85
CA GLN A 127 -1.23 -14.36 -4.46
C GLN A 127 -0.16 -15.14 -3.68
N ILE A 128 0.76 -14.44 -3.04
CA ILE A 128 1.95 -15.06 -2.44
C ILE A 128 1.76 -15.21 -0.91
N ASN A 129 2.20 -16.35 -0.37
CA ASN A 129 2.32 -16.53 1.08
C ASN A 129 3.58 -15.82 1.60
N TRP A 130 3.50 -14.49 1.73
CA TRP A 130 4.62 -13.65 2.14
C TRP A 130 5.25 -14.03 3.48
N PRO A 131 4.51 -14.39 4.55
CA PRO A 131 5.11 -14.87 5.79
C PRO A 131 6.03 -16.07 5.59
N LEU A 132 5.67 -17.01 4.71
CA LEU A 132 6.50 -18.17 4.41
C LEU A 132 7.73 -17.77 3.58
N VAL A 133 7.53 -16.95 2.53
CA VAL A 133 8.61 -16.48 1.67
C VAL A 133 9.67 -15.73 2.47
N LEU A 134 9.26 -14.75 3.28
CA LEU A 134 10.19 -13.97 4.09
C LEU A 134 10.89 -14.84 5.14
N LYS A 135 10.18 -15.80 5.74
CA LYS A 135 10.82 -16.76 6.66
C LYS A 135 11.93 -17.56 5.98
N THR A 136 11.76 -17.92 4.71
CA THR A 136 12.80 -18.61 3.92
C THR A 136 13.95 -17.66 3.58
N VAL A 137 13.66 -16.46 3.08
CA VAL A 137 14.69 -15.44 2.78
C VAL A 137 15.53 -15.13 4.02
N MET A 138 14.90 -14.98 5.18
CA MET A 138 15.60 -14.70 6.44
C MET A 138 16.50 -15.84 6.95
N GLN A 139 16.38 -17.08 6.42
CA GLN A 139 17.30 -18.17 6.79
C GLN A 139 18.68 -17.99 6.17
N ASP A 140 18.74 -17.40 4.97
CA ASP A 140 19.99 -17.10 4.26
C ASP A 140 19.78 -15.93 3.30
N VAL A 141 19.84 -14.70 3.84
CA VAL A 141 19.60 -13.48 3.06
C VAL A 141 20.71 -13.28 2.03
N GLU A 142 21.97 -13.56 2.40
CA GLU A 142 23.11 -13.39 1.50
C GLU A 142 23.03 -14.38 0.34
N GLY A 143 22.75 -15.66 0.62
CA GLY A 143 22.52 -16.67 -0.40
C GLY A 143 21.38 -16.30 -1.34
N PHE A 144 20.25 -15.82 -0.81
CA PHE A 144 19.11 -15.37 -1.62
C PHE A 144 19.50 -14.30 -2.65
N PHE A 145 20.26 -13.28 -2.24
CA PHE A 145 20.69 -12.22 -3.15
C PHE A 145 21.82 -12.65 -4.09
N ASN A 146 22.71 -13.55 -3.66
CA ASN A 146 23.72 -14.15 -4.53
C ASN A 146 23.09 -14.97 -5.67
N ASP A 147 21.92 -15.57 -5.42
CA ASP A 147 21.16 -16.35 -6.40
C ASP A 147 20.22 -15.49 -7.28
N GLY A 148 20.39 -14.16 -7.28
CA GLY A 148 19.60 -13.23 -8.10
C GLY A 148 18.39 -12.63 -7.40
N GLY A 149 18.18 -12.94 -6.12
CA GLY A 149 17.26 -12.26 -5.21
C GLY A 149 15.82 -12.16 -5.71
N TRP A 150 15.21 -11.00 -5.44
CA TRP A 150 13.81 -10.75 -5.78
C TRP A 150 13.52 -10.86 -7.28
N LEU A 151 14.42 -10.37 -8.15
CA LEU A 151 14.23 -10.48 -9.60
C LEU A 151 14.10 -11.95 -10.02
N LYS A 152 15.04 -12.81 -9.59
CA LYS A 152 15.00 -14.23 -9.93
C LYS A 152 13.80 -14.96 -9.33
N PHE A 153 13.42 -14.56 -8.12
CA PHE A 153 12.23 -15.09 -7.45
C PHE A 153 10.97 -14.82 -8.27
N PHE A 154 10.77 -13.61 -8.77
CA PHE A 154 9.57 -13.26 -9.56
C PHE A 154 9.57 -13.87 -10.95
N GLU A 155 10.72 -13.98 -11.63
CA GLU A 155 10.84 -14.74 -12.88
C GLU A 155 10.34 -16.17 -12.72
N THR A 156 10.71 -16.82 -11.61
CA THR A 156 10.33 -18.22 -11.34
C THR A 156 8.83 -18.38 -11.09
N LEU A 157 8.17 -17.33 -10.58
CA LEU A 157 6.72 -17.33 -10.36
C LEU A 157 5.91 -17.06 -11.63
N ASN A 158 6.52 -16.44 -12.64
CA ASN A 158 5.89 -16.10 -13.92
C ASN A 158 6.74 -16.64 -15.10
N PRO A 159 6.89 -17.97 -15.26
CA PRO A 159 7.75 -18.53 -16.30
C PRO A 159 7.31 -18.13 -17.73
N ASP A 160 6.03 -17.85 -17.93
CA ASP A 160 5.43 -17.50 -19.21
C ASP A 160 5.51 -15.99 -19.54
N SER A 161 6.01 -15.14 -18.62
CA SER A 161 6.17 -13.68 -18.84
C SER A 161 7.59 -13.29 -19.25
N SER A 162 8.39 -14.24 -19.74
CA SER A 162 9.80 -14.06 -20.09
C SER A 162 10.03 -13.49 -21.50
N ASP A 163 9.04 -12.79 -22.05
CA ASP A 163 9.19 -11.92 -23.21
C ASP A 163 8.26 -10.71 -23.04
N GLU A 164 8.82 -9.52 -23.27
CA GLU A 164 8.20 -8.19 -23.29
C GLU A 164 8.36 -7.31 -22.01
N ASN A 165 9.19 -6.27 -22.17
CA ASN A 165 9.40 -5.09 -21.33
C ASN A 165 10.32 -5.20 -20.11
N ILE A 166 11.60 -5.47 -20.35
CA ILE A 166 12.65 -4.67 -19.67
C ILE A 166 12.75 -3.38 -20.49
N GLY A 167 12.24 -2.28 -19.92
CA GLY A 167 12.36 -0.95 -20.50
C GLY A 167 13.82 -0.62 -20.77
N GLU A 168 14.19 -0.63 -22.04
CA GLU A 168 15.41 -0.05 -22.58
C GLU A 168 15.31 1.47 -22.40
N SER A 169 15.68 1.94 -21.20
CA SER A 169 16.07 3.32 -20.98
C SER A 169 17.57 3.41 -21.27
N ASP A 170 17.95 3.66 -22.51
CA ASP A 170 19.22 4.33 -22.82
C ASP A 170 19.16 5.07 -24.17
N HIS A 171 19.56 6.35 -24.09
CA HIS A 171 19.85 7.36 -25.12
C HIS A 171 18.74 8.26 -25.69
#